data_AF-A0A943GN72-F1
#
_entry.id   AF-A0A943GN72-F1
#
_cell.length_a   1.000
_cell.length_b   1.000
_cell.length_c   1.000
_cell.angle_alpha   90.00
_cell.angle_beta   90.00
_cell.angle_gamma   90.00
#
_symmetry.space_group_name_H-M   'P 1'
#
loop_
_entity.id
_entity.type
_entity.pdbx_description
1 polymer ?
#
loop_
_entity_poly.entity_id
_entity_poly.type
_entity_poly.pdbx_seq_one_letter_code
_entity_poly.pdbx_strand_id
1 'polypeptide(L)'
;MSPFDHYMYVLACGDGSLYAGYATDVQARLAAHQSGRGAKYTKSHAPVSLAAQARFYSKARAMSAEAHFKQLSREQKDKLLERSKLEPLEDVLRRELPGFGEDTATEFVCRSLANHVDPNYAAFMRPLVPTVDPRRLVGVRTPQLRKTARELYRRADASDFIRSLPHALFEENQVHALAIGMEREYERAIELYDLFLPYVDNWATCDQLPARVLAEQPARTLECVRRWMSSGHGFTVRFGIGALMRLFLDDLFEPRFAAMVAAARMPGSPERPEPESDAYYVDMMRAWYFAEALVRQPMAAWPYVERRDECALLDEWTRRKAIQKACESRRISVEAKERLRSFR
;
A
#
# COMPACT_ATOMS: atom_id res chain seq x y z
N MET A 1 1.41 7.65 20.02
CA MET A 1 -0.03 7.48 19.76
C MET A 1 -0.21 6.55 18.59
N SER A 2 -1.27 5.74 18.58
CA SER A 2 -1.51 4.81 17.48
C SER A 2 -1.88 5.59 16.21
N PRO A 3 -1.44 5.16 15.01
CA PRO A 3 -1.89 5.77 13.75
C PRO A 3 -3.41 5.59 13.51
N PHE A 4 -4.07 4.79 14.35
CA PHE A 4 -5.51 4.53 14.32
C PHE A 4 -6.30 5.32 15.37
N ASP A 5 -5.67 6.30 16.02
CA ASP A 5 -6.30 7.12 17.05
C ASP A 5 -6.78 8.45 16.45
N HIS A 6 -8.03 8.48 15.99
CA HIS A 6 -8.67 9.68 15.47
C HIS A 6 -9.89 10.02 16.30
N TYR A 7 -9.98 11.25 16.80
CA TYR A 7 -11.08 11.66 17.66
C TYR A 7 -11.82 12.85 17.08
N MET A 8 -13.14 12.77 17.13
CA MET A 8 -13.97 13.96 17.27
C MET A 8 -14.08 14.25 18.77
N TYR A 9 -13.90 15.51 19.19
CA TYR A 9 -14.10 15.93 20.57
C TYR A 9 -15.05 17.10 20.66
N VAL A 10 -15.77 17.20 21.77
CA VAL A 10 -16.71 18.28 22.08
C VAL A 10 -16.28 18.92 23.40
N LEU A 11 -16.13 20.24 23.38
CA LEU A 11 -15.85 21.06 24.56
C LEU A 11 -17.09 21.84 24.97
N ALA A 12 -17.32 21.96 26.27
CA ALA A 12 -18.22 22.95 26.84
C ALA A 12 -17.41 24.24 27.13
N CYS A 13 -17.94 25.37 26.68
CA CYS A 13 -17.37 26.69 26.90
C CYS A 13 -18.01 27.38 28.10
N GLY A 14 -17.36 28.41 28.65
CA GLY A 14 -17.77 29.10 29.86
C GLY A 14 -19.10 29.86 29.73
N ASP A 15 -19.47 30.20 28.50
CA ASP A 15 -20.76 30.81 28.12
C ASP A 15 -21.87 29.76 27.89
N GLY A 16 -21.58 28.47 28.12
CA GLY A 16 -22.48 27.36 27.86
C GLY A 16 -22.53 26.92 26.39
N SER A 17 -21.78 27.55 25.48
CA SER A 17 -21.69 27.12 24.08
C SER A 17 -20.89 25.82 23.92
N LEU A 18 -21.05 25.14 22.78
CA LEU A 18 -20.35 23.90 22.47
C LEU A 18 -19.39 24.13 21.31
N TYR A 19 -18.15 23.64 21.46
CA TYR A 19 -17.15 23.61 20.39
C TYR A 19 -16.84 22.15 20.02
N ALA A 20 -16.94 21.81 18.74
CA ALA A 20 -16.54 20.50 18.22
C ALA A 20 -15.29 20.61 17.35
N GLY A 21 -14.38 19.65 17.47
CA GLY A 21 -13.14 19.61 16.71
C GLY A 21 -12.62 18.19 16.49
N TYR A 22 -11.61 18.08 15.63
CA TYR A 22 -10.83 16.87 15.41
C TYR A 22 -9.46 16.95 16.09
N ALA A 23 -9.02 15.85 16.70
CA ALA A 23 -7.66 15.68 17.20
C ALA A 23 -7.24 14.20 17.17
N THR A 24 -5.93 13.95 17.10
CA THR A 24 -5.37 12.63 17.41
C THR A 24 -5.11 12.49 18.91
N ASP A 25 -4.75 13.59 19.61
CA ASP A 25 -4.58 13.67 21.07
C ASP A 25 -5.55 14.70 21.64
N VAL A 26 -6.65 14.25 22.22
CA VAL A 26 -7.68 15.13 22.80
C VAL A 26 -7.17 15.85 24.05
N GLN A 27 -6.33 15.21 24.86
CA GLN A 27 -5.87 15.79 26.12
C GLN A 27 -4.86 16.90 25.86
N ALA A 28 -3.88 16.67 24.98
CA ALA A 28 -2.96 17.71 24.55
C ALA A 28 -3.71 18.88 23.88
N ARG A 29 -4.75 18.56 23.09
CA ARG A 29 -5.58 19.58 22.45
C ARG A 29 -6.40 20.40 23.45
N LEU A 30 -7.01 19.76 24.45
CA LEU A 30 -7.72 20.41 25.54
C LEU A 30 -6.81 21.36 26.32
N ALA A 31 -5.62 20.91 26.72
CA ALA A 31 -4.65 21.73 27.43
C ALA A 31 -4.21 22.97 26.61
N ALA A 32 -4.10 22.83 25.28
CA ALA A 32 -3.86 23.97 24.40
C ALA A 32 -5.03 24.97 24.43
N HIS A 33 -6.27 24.51 24.40
CA HIS A 33 -7.45 25.37 24.53
C HIS A 33 -7.51 26.08 25.89
N GLN A 34 -7.28 25.36 26.99
CA GLN A 34 -7.31 25.91 28.34
C GLN A 34 -6.20 26.95 28.59
N SER A 35 -5.04 26.80 27.94
CA SER A 35 -3.94 27.78 27.99
C SER A 35 -4.07 28.93 26.99
N GLY A 36 -5.22 29.07 26.31
CA GLY A 36 -5.46 30.16 25.34
C GLY A 36 -4.69 30.04 24.03
N ARG A 37 -4.02 28.91 23.78
CA ARG A 37 -3.31 28.55 22.54
C ARG A 37 -4.15 27.70 21.58
N GLY A 38 -5.41 27.44 21.93
CA GLY A 38 -6.36 26.72 21.11
C GLY A 38 -7.01 27.59 20.02
N ALA A 39 -8.19 27.16 19.55
CA ALA A 39 -8.94 27.90 18.54
C ALA A 39 -9.33 29.31 19.02
N LYS A 40 -9.36 30.27 18.09
CA LYS A 40 -9.80 31.66 18.38
C LYS A 40 -11.16 31.69 19.09
N TYR A 41 -12.11 30.86 18.63
CA TYR A 41 -13.44 30.74 19.23
C TYR A 41 -13.36 30.39 20.72
N THR A 42 -12.68 29.30 21.08
CA THR A 42 -12.57 28.84 22.48
C THR A 42 -11.81 29.81 23.38
N LYS A 43 -10.88 30.60 22.82
CA LYS A 43 -10.14 31.62 23.59
C LYS A 43 -11.09 32.72 24.08
N SER A 44 -12.05 33.12 23.25
CA SER A 44 -13.05 34.14 23.59
C SER A 44 -14.18 33.62 24.50
N HIS A 45 -14.30 32.29 24.67
CA HIS A 45 -15.38 31.66 25.44
C HIS A 45 -14.82 30.72 26.54
N ALA A 46 -13.65 31.06 27.07
CA ALA A 46 -13.03 30.35 28.19
C ALA A 46 -13.81 30.60 29.52
N PRO A 47 -13.68 29.71 30.54
CA PRO A 47 -12.93 28.46 30.54
C PRO A 47 -13.58 27.39 29.66
N VAL A 48 -12.81 26.37 29.27
CA VAL A 48 -13.34 25.22 28.51
C VAL A 48 -13.04 23.90 29.21
N SER A 49 -13.99 22.97 29.14
CA SER A 49 -13.86 21.60 29.64
C SER A 49 -14.25 20.60 28.57
N LEU A 50 -13.71 19.37 28.66
CA LEU A 50 -14.08 18.29 27.75
C LEU A 50 -15.49 17.79 28.13
N ALA A 51 -16.43 17.91 27.20
CA ALA A 51 -17.79 17.41 27.39
C ALA A 51 -17.90 15.94 26.95
N ALA A 52 -17.35 15.61 25.79
CA ALA A 52 -17.31 14.24 25.27
C ALA A 52 -16.25 14.09 24.18
N GLN A 53 -15.92 12.84 23.83
CA GLN A 53 -15.10 12.51 22.67
C GLN A 53 -15.59 11.20 22.05
N ALA A 54 -15.44 11.07 20.73
CA ALA A 54 -15.77 9.88 19.96
C ALA A 54 -14.52 9.40 19.22
N ARG A 55 -14.17 8.12 19.40
CA ARG A 55 -13.02 7.49 18.75
C ARG A 55 -13.40 6.87 17.40
N PHE A 56 -12.52 7.07 16.42
CA PHE A 56 -12.58 6.47 15.09
C PHE A 56 -11.19 5.97 14.68
N TYR A 57 -11.16 5.07 13.69
CA TYR A 57 -9.96 4.44 13.18
C TYR A 57 -9.37 5.15 11.96
N SER A 58 -10.13 6.03 11.32
CA SER A 58 -9.69 6.86 10.20
C SER A 58 -9.97 8.35 10.43
N LYS A 59 -9.06 9.20 9.97
CA LYS A 59 -9.23 10.67 10.00
C LYS A 59 -10.51 11.11 9.29
N ALA A 60 -10.78 10.52 8.11
CA ALA A 60 -11.95 10.86 7.30
C ALA A 60 -13.25 10.61 8.08
N ARG A 61 -13.34 9.50 8.82
CA ARG A 61 -14.51 9.19 9.63
C ARG A 61 -14.68 10.15 10.81
N ALA A 62 -13.61 10.47 11.52
CA ALA A 62 -13.66 11.43 12.62
C ALA A 62 -14.10 12.83 12.16
N MET A 63 -13.55 13.30 11.02
CA MET A 63 -13.95 14.59 10.44
C MET A 63 -15.39 14.59 9.92
N SER A 64 -15.85 13.46 9.35
CA SER A 64 -17.25 13.31 8.96
C SER A 64 -18.18 13.39 10.18
N ALA A 65 -17.83 12.73 11.29
CA ALA A 65 -18.58 12.83 12.55
C ALA A 65 -18.67 14.27 13.05
N GLU A 66 -17.53 14.99 13.03
CA GLU A 66 -17.44 16.40 13.41
C GLU A 66 -18.35 17.28 12.55
N ALA A 67 -18.35 17.07 11.22
CA ALA A 67 -19.17 17.82 10.29
C ALA A 67 -20.67 17.59 10.52
N HIS A 68 -21.10 16.33 10.68
CA HIS A 68 -22.48 15.99 10.98
C HIS A 68 -22.91 16.61 12.32
N PHE A 69 -22.08 16.47 13.37
CA PHE A 69 -22.40 17.04 14.67
C PHE A 69 -22.54 18.55 14.64
N LYS A 70 -21.71 19.26 13.86
CA LYS A 70 -21.79 20.74 13.76
C LYS A 70 -23.12 21.21 13.19
N GLN A 71 -23.71 20.47 12.25
CA GLN A 71 -24.98 20.80 11.59
C GLN A 71 -26.21 20.58 12.49
N LEU A 72 -26.07 19.86 13.60
CA LEU A 72 -27.18 19.63 14.53
C LEU A 72 -27.60 20.90 15.27
N SER A 73 -28.89 20.97 15.59
CA SER A 73 -29.44 21.95 16.53
C SER A 73 -28.85 21.77 17.94
N ARG A 74 -28.99 22.79 18.78
CA ARG A 74 -28.50 22.73 20.16
C ARG A 74 -29.16 21.58 20.95
N GLU A 75 -30.47 21.43 20.84
CA GLU A 75 -31.24 20.38 21.51
C GLU A 75 -30.77 18.97 21.11
N GLN A 76 -30.53 18.74 19.81
CA GLN A 76 -29.99 17.48 19.32
C GLN A 76 -28.60 17.19 19.88
N LYS A 77 -27.71 18.20 19.94
CA LYS A 77 -26.36 18.06 20.51
C LYS A 77 -26.43 17.68 21.99
N ASP A 78 -27.25 18.38 22.77
CA ASP A 78 -27.39 18.12 24.20
C ASP A 78 -27.94 16.69 24.44
N LYS A 79 -28.92 16.24 23.63
CA LYS A 79 -29.43 14.86 23.70
C LYS A 79 -28.35 13.80 23.44
N LEU A 80 -27.47 14.03 22.46
CA LEU A 80 -26.35 13.11 22.18
C LEU A 80 -25.35 13.10 23.33
N LEU A 81 -25.01 14.27 23.87
CA LEU A 81 -24.07 14.39 24.98
C LEU A 81 -24.60 13.75 26.26
N GLU A 82 -25.89 13.90 26.58
CA GLU A 82 -26.52 13.20 27.71
C GLU A 82 -26.42 11.67 27.57
N ARG A 83 -26.65 11.13 26.37
CA ARG A 83 -26.48 9.69 26.12
C ARG A 83 -25.03 9.24 26.22
N SER A 84 -24.09 10.08 25.81
CA SER A 84 -22.66 9.78 25.90
C SER A 84 -22.12 9.65 27.33
N LYS A 85 -22.92 10.04 28.34
CA LYS A 85 -22.62 9.77 29.75
C LYS A 85 -22.84 8.29 30.13
N LEU A 86 -23.62 7.55 29.34
CA LEU A 86 -24.00 6.15 29.60
C LEU A 86 -23.25 5.16 28.69
N GLU A 87 -22.86 5.58 27.49
CA GLU A 87 -22.17 4.74 26.50
C GLU A 87 -21.16 5.59 25.69
N PRO A 88 -20.17 4.98 25.01
CA PRO A 88 -19.19 5.72 24.20
C PRO A 88 -19.86 6.59 23.12
N LEU A 89 -19.40 7.83 22.94
CA LEU A 89 -20.01 8.77 22.00
C LEU A 89 -19.97 8.22 20.57
N GLU A 90 -18.93 7.51 20.15
CA GLU A 90 -18.86 6.89 18.82
C GLU A 90 -20.04 5.94 18.53
N ASP A 91 -20.52 5.21 19.53
CA ASP A 91 -21.65 4.28 19.38
C ASP A 91 -22.99 5.05 19.36
N VAL A 92 -23.11 6.10 20.19
CA VAL A 92 -24.25 7.04 20.13
C VAL A 92 -24.33 7.68 18.74
N LEU A 93 -23.21 8.18 18.21
CA LEU A 93 -23.16 8.85 16.93
C LEU A 93 -23.52 7.90 15.79
N ARG A 94 -23.01 6.65 15.80
CA ARG A 94 -23.41 5.64 14.81
C ARG A 94 -24.91 5.40 14.82
N ARG A 95 -25.53 5.27 16.00
CA ARG A 95 -26.96 4.95 16.09
C ARG A 95 -27.88 6.13 15.74
N GLU A 96 -27.51 7.34 16.16
CA GLU A 96 -28.42 8.50 16.16
C GLU A 96 -28.18 9.49 15.03
N LEU A 97 -26.97 9.54 14.43
CA LEU A 97 -26.72 10.43 13.30
C LEU A 97 -27.24 9.79 11.98
N PRO A 98 -28.14 10.47 11.25
CA PRO A 98 -28.61 10.00 9.95
C PRO A 98 -27.44 9.77 8.98
N GLY A 99 -27.40 8.60 8.33
CA GLY A 99 -26.35 8.26 7.37
C GLY A 99 -24.98 7.90 7.97
N PHE A 100 -24.84 7.90 9.31
CA PHE A 100 -23.57 7.61 10.00
C PHE A 100 -23.54 6.23 10.68
N GLY A 101 -24.56 5.40 10.50
CA GLY A 101 -24.65 4.09 11.18
C GLY A 101 -23.70 3.03 10.64
N GLU A 102 -23.40 3.06 9.34
CA GLU A 102 -22.49 2.10 8.73
C GLU A 102 -21.07 2.64 8.72
N ASP A 103 -20.09 1.79 9.06
CA ASP A 103 -18.70 2.13 8.83
C ASP A 103 -18.46 2.27 7.34
N THR A 104 -17.69 3.29 6.94
CA THR A 104 -17.12 3.38 5.60
C THR A 104 -16.10 2.27 5.36
N ALA A 105 -15.83 1.91 4.12
CA ALA A 105 -14.77 1.00 3.72
C ALA A 105 -13.41 1.33 4.36
N THR A 106 -13.02 2.61 4.38
CA THR A 106 -11.78 3.07 5.01
C THR A 106 -11.78 2.81 6.52
N GLU A 107 -12.83 3.23 7.23
CA GLU A 107 -12.98 2.95 8.66
C GLU A 107 -12.93 1.45 8.97
N PHE A 108 -13.59 0.62 8.15
CA PHE A 108 -13.55 -0.83 8.25
C PHE A 108 -12.12 -1.38 8.10
N VAL A 109 -11.37 -0.95 7.08
CA VAL A 109 -9.99 -1.39 6.86
C VAL A 109 -9.10 -0.96 8.02
N CYS A 110 -9.09 0.32 8.38
CA CYS A 110 -8.26 0.84 9.46
C CYS A 110 -8.57 0.15 10.79
N ARG A 111 -9.85 -0.08 11.12
CA ARG A 111 -10.23 -0.85 12.32
C ARG A 111 -9.73 -2.30 12.26
N SER A 112 -9.87 -2.95 11.11
CA SER A 112 -9.44 -4.34 10.94
C SER A 112 -7.93 -4.48 11.11
N LEU A 113 -7.15 -3.51 10.63
CA LEU A 113 -5.71 -3.45 10.83
C LEU A 113 -5.35 -3.15 12.28
N ALA A 114 -6.01 -2.18 12.91
CA ALA A 114 -5.79 -1.81 14.32
C ALA A 114 -5.94 -3.00 15.28
N ASN A 115 -6.89 -3.89 15.02
CA ASN A 115 -7.14 -5.07 15.85
C ASN A 115 -6.06 -6.17 15.72
N HIS A 116 -5.12 -6.04 14.79
CA HIS A 116 -4.12 -7.08 14.47
C HIS A 116 -2.70 -6.53 14.38
N VAL A 117 -2.45 -5.37 14.97
CA VAL A 117 -1.11 -4.77 15.07
C VAL A 117 -0.17 -5.72 15.83
N ASP A 118 0.94 -6.06 15.20
CA ASP A 118 2.04 -6.90 15.74
C ASP A 118 3.35 -6.10 15.61
N PRO A 119 3.78 -5.40 16.67
CA PRO A 119 5.00 -4.59 16.66
C PRO A 119 6.28 -5.41 16.39
N ASN A 120 6.30 -6.69 16.78
CA ASN A 120 7.44 -7.57 16.52
C ASN A 120 7.50 -7.91 15.02
N TYR A 121 6.36 -8.17 14.40
CA TYR A 121 6.29 -8.37 12.96
C TYR A 121 6.62 -7.08 12.19
N ALA A 122 6.17 -5.92 12.67
CA ALA A 122 6.58 -4.63 12.12
C ALA A 122 8.10 -4.44 12.18
N ALA A 123 8.72 -4.73 13.32
CA ALA A 123 10.17 -4.65 13.50
C ALA A 123 10.94 -5.61 12.57
N PHE A 124 10.41 -6.81 12.34
CA PHE A 124 10.95 -7.76 11.36
C PHE A 124 10.83 -7.25 9.91
N MET A 125 9.69 -6.63 9.55
CA MET A 125 9.44 -6.16 8.19
C MET A 125 10.26 -4.92 7.81
N ARG A 126 10.50 -4.00 8.75
CA ARG A 126 11.24 -2.74 8.51
C ARG A 126 12.53 -2.90 7.70
N PRO A 127 13.50 -3.75 8.07
CA PRO A 127 14.72 -3.91 7.29
C PRO A 127 14.50 -4.58 5.92
N LEU A 128 13.36 -5.24 5.71
CA LEU A 128 13.03 -5.88 4.42
C LEU A 128 12.45 -4.89 3.42
N VAL A 129 11.76 -3.84 3.87
CA VAL A 129 11.16 -2.80 3.02
C VAL A 129 11.72 -1.42 3.36
N PRO A 130 13.02 -1.17 3.12
CA PRO A 130 13.69 0.04 3.59
C PRO A 130 13.19 1.34 2.94
N THR A 131 12.50 1.24 1.79
CA THR A 131 11.86 2.38 1.11
C THR A 131 10.61 2.90 1.83
N VAL A 132 10.09 2.17 2.82
CA VAL A 132 8.89 2.54 3.58
C VAL A 132 9.29 3.20 4.89
N ASP A 133 8.74 4.40 5.18
CA ASP A 133 8.89 5.05 6.49
C ASP A 133 8.46 4.07 7.61
N PRO A 134 9.36 3.74 8.57
CA PRO A 134 9.06 2.84 9.68
C PRO A 134 7.80 3.19 10.49
N ARG A 135 7.36 4.45 10.47
CA ARG A 135 6.13 4.94 11.13
C ARG A 135 4.85 4.51 10.41
N ARG A 136 4.95 4.15 9.13
CA ARG A 136 3.84 3.66 8.29
C ARG A 136 3.66 2.14 8.37
N LEU A 137 4.51 1.44 9.13
CA LEU A 137 4.51 -0.01 9.31
C LEU A 137 3.95 -0.38 10.68
N VAL A 138 2.73 -0.94 10.70
CA VAL A 138 2.09 -1.40 11.95
C VAL A 138 2.24 -2.90 12.20
N GLY A 139 2.62 -3.67 11.18
CA GLY A 139 2.86 -5.10 11.26
C GLY A 139 1.57 -5.90 11.36
N VAL A 140 0.90 -6.13 10.23
CA VAL A 140 -0.23 -7.09 10.16
C VAL A 140 0.15 -8.25 9.24
N ARG A 141 -0.06 -9.48 9.72
CA ARG A 141 0.34 -10.69 8.97
C ARG A 141 -0.57 -10.96 7.78
N THR A 142 0.00 -11.53 6.72
CA THR A 142 -0.67 -11.83 5.45
C THR A 142 -2.02 -12.55 5.54
N PRO A 143 -2.24 -13.56 6.42
CA PRO A 143 -3.54 -14.20 6.55
C PRO A 143 -4.66 -13.20 6.92
N GLN A 144 -4.36 -12.27 7.82
CA GLN A 144 -5.31 -11.25 8.22
C GLN A 144 -5.51 -10.20 7.11
N LEU A 145 -4.44 -9.77 6.44
CA LEU A 145 -4.54 -8.85 5.30
C LEU A 145 -5.45 -9.42 4.20
N ARG A 146 -5.33 -10.72 3.89
CA ARG A 146 -6.20 -11.43 2.93
C ARG A 146 -7.66 -11.49 3.39
N LYS A 147 -7.90 -11.68 4.70
CA LYS A 147 -9.25 -11.65 5.27
C LYS A 147 -9.87 -10.26 5.10
N THR A 148 -9.16 -9.21 5.53
CA THR A 148 -9.60 -7.82 5.39
C THR A 148 -9.87 -7.45 3.93
N ALA A 149 -8.98 -7.80 3.01
CA ALA A 149 -9.18 -7.52 1.58
C ALA A 149 -10.44 -8.19 1.04
N ARG A 150 -10.69 -9.47 1.37
CA ARG A 150 -11.89 -10.20 0.93
C ARG A 150 -13.18 -9.58 1.44
N GLU A 151 -13.19 -9.15 2.70
CA GLU A 151 -14.34 -8.47 3.29
C GLU A 151 -14.53 -7.09 2.65
N LEU A 152 -13.46 -6.31 2.45
CA LEU A 152 -13.48 -5.04 1.73
C LEU A 152 -14.09 -5.19 0.33
N TYR A 153 -13.62 -6.16 -0.47
CA TYR A 153 -14.08 -6.36 -1.85
C TYR A 153 -15.58 -6.66 -1.98
N ARG A 154 -16.22 -7.16 -0.93
CA ARG A 154 -17.66 -7.45 -0.91
C ARG A 154 -18.51 -6.24 -0.54
N ARG A 155 -17.89 -5.14 -0.12
CA ARG A 155 -18.61 -3.94 0.32
C ARG A 155 -19.05 -3.12 -0.89
N ALA A 156 -20.24 -2.54 -0.80
CA ALA A 156 -20.76 -1.63 -1.84
C ALA A 156 -19.90 -0.36 -2.01
N ASP A 157 -19.29 0.11 -0.92
CA ASP A 157 -18.44 1.30 -0.86
C ASP A 157 -16.93 0.99 -1.02
N ALA A 158 -16.56 -0.22 -1.46
CA ALA A 158 -15.16 -0.63 -1.59
C ALA A 158 -14.35 0.34 -2.49
N SER A 159 -15.00 0.88 -3.54
CA SER A 159 -14.35 1.83 -4.45
C SER A 159 -13.87 3.11 -3.75
N ASP A 160 -14.49 3.52 -2.64
CA ASP A 160 -14.10 4.74 -1.92
C ASP A 160 -12.73 4.56 -1.28
N PHE A 161 -12.48 3.39 -0.66
CA PHE A 161 -11.17 3.04 -0.13
C PHE A 161 -10.12 2.93 -1.24
N ILE A 162 -10.45 2.21 -2.32
CA ILE A 162 -9.54 1.98 -3.46
C ILE A 162 -9.09 3.29 -4.11
N ARG A 163 -9.99 4.29 -4.18
CA ARG A 163 -9.70 5.61 -4.75
C ARG A 163 -9.09 6.60 -3.75
N SER A 164 -9.03 6.27 -2.46
CA SER A 164 -8.47 7.13 -1.40
C SER A 164 -6.94 7.03 -1.34
N LEU A 165 -6.28 7.34 -2.45
CA LEU A 165 -4.82 7.30 -2.58
C LEU A 165 -4.19 8.69 -2.34
N PRO A 166 -2.96 8.75 -1.80
CA PRO A 166 -2.15 7.64 -1.30
C PRO A 166 -2.64 7.08 0.04
N HIS A 167 -2.39 5.80 0.28
CA HIS A 167 -2.65 5.16 1.58
C HIS A 167 -1.61 5.55 2.63
N ALA A 168 -2.06 5.70 3.88
CA ALA A 168 -1.22 6.16 4.97
C ALA A 168 -0.27 5.05 5.44
N LEU A 169 -0.76 3.82 5.51
CA LEU A 169 -0.01 2.68 6.04
C LEU A 169 0.45 1.72 4.94
N PHE A 170 1.58 1.04 5.20
CA PHE A 170 2.04 -0.07 4.37
C PHE A 170 0.98 -1.17 4.27
N GLU A 171 0.37 -1.53 5.40
CA GLU A 171 -0.65 -2.58 5.44
C GLU A 171 -1.93 -2.22 4.66
N GLU A 172 -2.29 -0.93 4.54
CA GLU A 172 -3.39 -0.47 3.69
C GLU A 172 -3.07 -0.72 2.20
N ASN A 173 -1.83 -0.45 1.77
CA ASN A 173 -1.35 -0.80 0.43
C ASN A 173 -1.40 -2.32 0.18
N GLN A 174 -1.08 -3.15 1.18
CA GLN A 174 -1.20 -4.61 1.02
C GLN A 174 -2.67 -5.05 0.87
N VAL A 175 -3.60 -4.46 1.64
CA VAL A 175 -5.04 -4.73 1.51
C VAL A 175 -5.54 -4.31 0.13
N HIS A 176 -5.12 -3.14 -0.37
CA HIS A 176 -5.44 -2.66 -1.71
C HIS A 176 -4.93 -3.65 -2.78
N ALA A 177 -3.65 -4.02 -2.76
CA ALA A 177 -3.07 -4.97 -3.72
C ALA A 177 -3.82 -6.31 -3.74
N LEU A 178 -4.18 -6.83 -2.56
CA LEU A 178 -4.96 -8.07 -2.41
C LEU A 178 -6.42 -7.91 -2.85
N ALA A 179 -6.99 -6.71 -2.77
CA ALA A 179 -8.34 -6.43 -3.27
C ALA A 179 -8.38 -6.43 -4.80
N ILE A 180 -7.40 -5.79 -5.46
CA ILE A 180 -7.19 -5.91 -6.92
C ILE A 180 -7.01 -7.39 -7.30
N GLY A 181 -6.37 -8.16 -6.41
CA GLY A 181 -6.36 -9.64 -6.32
C GLY A 181 -7.59 -10.40 -6.82
N MET A 182 -8.76 -9.84 -6.54
CA MET A 182 -10.04 -10.52 -6.69
C MET A 182 -10.86 -10.03 -7.88
N GLU A 183 -10.41 -8.97 -8.55
CA GLU A 183 -11.04 -8.49 -9.78
C GLU A 183 -10.92 -9.56 -10.87
N ARG A 184 -12.04 -9.81 -11.54
CA ARG A 184 -12.18 -10.81 -12.60
C ARG A 184 -12.42 -10.19 -13.96
N GLU A 185 -12.88 -8.94 -13.99
CA GLU A 185 -13.05 -8.21 -15.23
C GLU A 185 -11.72 -7.60 -15.66
N TYR A 186 -11.22 -8.04 -16.82
CA TYR A 186 -9.93 -7.59 -17.35
C TYR A 186 -9.81 -6.07 -17.44
N GLU A 187 -10.81 -5.40 -18.02
CA GLU A 187 -10.81 -3.93 -18.18
C GLU A 187 -10.70 -3.23 -16.84
N ARG A 188 -11.52 -3.65 -15.89
CA ARG A 188 -11.56 -3.09 -14.55
C ARG A 188 -10.24 -3.33 -13.83
N ALA A 189 -9.64 -4.50 -13.98
CA ALA A 189 -8.34 -4.79 -13.40
C ALA A 189 -7.26 -3.84 -13.93
N ILE A 190 -7.20 -3.59 -15.25
CA ILE A 190 -6.25 -2.64 -15.84
C ILE A 190 -6.43 -1.23 -15.24
N GLU A 191 -7.68 -0.75 -15.13
CA GLU A 191 -7.97 0.54 -14.50
C GLU A 191 -7.45 0.60 -13.06
N LEU A 192 -7.65 -0.47 -12.29
CA LEU A 192 -7.20 -0.56 -10.90
C LEU A 192 -5.68 -0.59 -10.78
N TYR A 193 -4.98 -1.33 -11.66
CA TYR A 193 -3.52 -1.30 -11.69
C TYR A 193 -2.98 0.08 -12.05
N ASP A 194 -3.55 0.72 -13.06
CA ASP A 194 -3.12 2.06 -13.50
C ASP A 194 -3.36 3.12 -12.42
N LEU A 195 -4.45 2.99 -11.67
CA LEU A 195 -4.74 3.86 -10.53
C LEU A 195 -3.74 3.66 -9.38
N PHE A 196 -3.35 2.41 -9.09
CA PHE A 196 -2.60 2.08 -7.87
C PHE A 196 -1.07 2.09 -8.05
N LEU A 197 -0.56 1.62 -9.18
CA LEU A 197 0.88 1.48 -9.45
C LEU A 197 1.72 2.75 -9.21
N PRO A 198 1.23 3.98 -9.49
CA PRO A 198 1.97 5.21 -9.18
C PRO A 198 2.23 5.46 -7.69
N TYR A 199 1.55 4.74 -6.80
CA TYR A 199 1.68 4.88 -5.34
C TYR A 199 2.42 3.72 -4.68
N VAL A 200 2.87 2.73 -5.47
CA VAL A 200 3.62 1.57 -4.96
C VAL A 200 5.08 1.97 -4.79
N ASP A 201 5.57 1.98 -3.56
CA ASP A 201 6.90 2.48 -3.18
C ASP A 201 7.85 1.38 -2.67
N ASN A 202 7.46 0.11 -2.76
CA ASN A 202 8.25 -1.00 -2.22
C ASN A 202 7.99 -2.33 -2.97
N TRP A 203 8.96 -3.24 -2.88
CA TRP A 203 8.90 -4.51 -3.59
C TRP A 203 7.83 -5.46 -3.06
N ALA A 204 7.51 -5.41 -1.76
CA ALA A 204 6.58 -6.34 -1.14
C ALA A 204 5.13 -6.09 -1.60
N THR A 205 4.73 -4.82 -1.74
CA THR A 205 3.44 -4.44 -2.35
C THR A 205 3.44 -4.78 -3.85
N CYS A 206 4.50 -4.41 -4.58
CA CYS A 206 4.62 -4.64 -6.02
C CYS A 206 4.49 -6.13 -6.39
N ASP A 207 5.25 -6.99 -5.72
CA ASP A 207 5.32 -8.42 -6.04
C ASP A 207 4.08 -9.19 -5.54
N GLN A 208 3.35 -8.63 -4.57
CA GLN A 208 2.08 -9.18 -4.10
C GLN A 208 0.93 -8.96 -5.09
N LEU A 209 1.00 -7.92 -5.93
CA LEU A 209 -0.03 -7.66 -6.92
C LEU A 209 -0.24 -8.90 -7.78
N PRO A 210 -1.48 -9.41 -7.89
CA PRO A 210 -1.76 -10.57 -8.73
C PRO A 210 -1.43 -10.23 -10.19
N ALA A 211 -1.29 -11.24 -11.04
CA ALA A 211 -1.26 -11.06 -12.50
C ALA A 211 -2.24 -12.01 -13.22
N ARG A 212 -3.04 -12.77 -12.47
CA ARG A 212 -3.83 -13.88 -13.04
C ARG A 212 -4.87 -13.40 -14.06
N VAL A 213 -5.63 -12.35 -13.74
CA VAL A 213 -6.63 -11.79 -14.66
C VAL A 213 -5.99 -11.27 -15.94
N LEU A 214 -4.74 -10.81 -15.88
CA LEU A 214 -4.00 -10.33 -17.04
C LEU A 214 -3.65 -11.45 -18.05
N ALA A 215 -3.75 -12.73 -17.66
CA ALA A 215 -3.54 -13.85 -18.55
C ALA A 215 -4.68 -14.03 -19.58
N GLU A 216 -5.86 -13.43 -19.34
CA GLU A 216 -7.05 -13.61 -20.18
C GLU A 216 -6.91 -12.96 -21.56
N GLN A 217 -6.15 -11.86 -21.65
CA GLN A 217 -5.89 -11.16 -22.93
C GLN A 217 -4.39 -10.89 -23.12
N PRO A 218 -3.56 -11.91 -23.46
CA PRO A 218 -2.11 -11.77 -23.49
C PRO A 218 -1.58 -10.68 -24.42
N ALA A 219 -2.18 -10.53 -25.62
CA ALA A 219 -1.76 -9.53 -26.58
C ALA A 219 -1.95 -8.10 -26.04
N ARG A 220 -3.11 -7.84 -25.43
CA ARG A 220 -3.42 -6.56 -24.81
C ARG A 220 -2.61 -6.32 -23.53
N THR A 221 -2.41 -7.37 -22.73
CA THR A 221 -1.55 -7.31 -21.54
C THR A 221 -0.14 -6.93 -21.92
N LEU A 222 0.38 -7.43 -23.04
CA LEU A 222 1.70 -7.07 -23.53
C LEU A 222 1.80 -5.57 -23.88
N GLU A 223 0.74 -4.95 -24.40
CA GLU A 223 0.68 -3.50 -24.63
C GLU A 223 0.75 -2.72 -23.32
N CYS A 224 -0.03 -3.13 -22.31
CA CYS A 224 0.01 -2.55 -20.96
C CYS A 224 1.40 -2.71 -20.32
N VAL A 225 2.01 -3.88 -20.44
CA VAL A 225 3.36 -4.17 -19.96
C VAL A 225 4.39 -3.22 -20.56
N ARG A 226 4.34 -2.99 -21.88
CA ARG A 226 5.25 -2.03 -22.55
C ARG A 226 5.10 -0.62 -21.99
N ARG A 227 3.86 -0.18 -21.77
CA ARG A 227 3.57 1.13 -21.16
C ARG A 227 4.08 1.21 -19.72
N TRP A 228 3.83 0.20 -18.89
CA TRP A 228 4.32 0.17 -17.50
C TRP A 228 5.85 0.14 -17.41
N MET A 229 6.51 -0.62 -18.29
CA MET A 229 7.99 -0.65 -18.37
C MET A 229 8.60 0.67 -18.83
N SER A 230 7.79 1.60 -19.34
CA SER A 230 8.21 2.93 -19.81
C SER A 230 7.70 4.09 -18.93
N SER A 231 7.07 3.81 -17.78
CA SER A 231 6.34 4.82 -16.99
C SER A 231 7.21 5.80 -16.20
N GLY A 232 8.52 5.62 -16.18
CA GLY A 232 9.45 6.42 -15.36
C GLY A 232 9.33 6.20 -13.84
N HIS A 233 8.44 5.31 -13.39
CA HIS A 233 8.22 4.99 -11.97
C HIS A 233 8.73 3.57 -11.66
N GLY A 234 9.75 3.44 -10.80
CA GLY A 234 10.53 2.21 -10.65
C GLY A 234 9.70 0.96 -10.34
N PHE A 235 8.75 1.05 -9.42
CA PHE A 235 7.91 -0.11 -9.08
C PHE A 235 6.83 -0.43 -10.13
N THR A 236 6.43 0.55 -10.95
CA THR A 236 5.58 0.28 -12.12
C THR A 236 6.35 -0.46 -13.20
N VAL A 237 7.61 -0.08 -13.45
CA VAL A 237 8.53 -0.82 -14.34
C VAL A 237 8.76 -2.24 -13.82
N ARG A 238 9.04 -2.37 -12.52
CA ARG A 238 9.18 -3.67 -11.84
C ARG A 238 7.94 -4.54 -12.03
N PHE A 239 6.74 -3.98 -11.86
CA PHE A 239 5.49 -4.72 -12.06
C PHE A 239 5.35 -5.20 -13.51
N GLY A 240 5.68 -4.36 -14.50
CA GLY A 240 5.68 -4.75 -15.91
C GLY A 240 6.63 -5.92 -16.22
N ILE A 241 7.86 -5.87 -15.72
CA ILE A 241 8.81 -7.00 -15.84
C ILE A 241 8.26 -8.25 -15.11
N GLY A 242 7.64 -8.06 -13.94
CA GLY A 242 7.00 -9.14 -13.19
C GLY A 242 5.81 -9.78 -13.89
N ALA A 243 5.06 -9.03 -14.70
CA ALA A 243 4.01 -9.57 -15.54
C ALA A 243 4.60 -10.43 -16.68
N LEU A 244 5.67 -10.00 -17.35
CA LEU A 244 6.40 -10.83 -18.32
C LEU A 244 6.92 -12.12 -17.68
N MET A 245 7.55 -12.02 -16.53
CA MET A 245 8.09 -13.18 -15.80
C MET A 245 7.01 -14.22 -15.48
N ARG A 246 5.85 -13.76 -15.00
CA ARG A 246 4.79 -14.65 -14.48
C ARG A 246 3.90 -15.22 -15.57
N LEU A 247 3.67 -14.49 -16.66
CA LEU A 247 2.67 -14.85 -17.67
C LEU A 247 3.29 -15.31 -19.00
N PHE A 248 4.51 -14.87 -19.32
CA PHE A 248 5.09 -15.03 -20.65
C PHE A 248 6.38 -15.86 -20.67
N LEU A 249 6.82 -16.46 -19.56
CA LEU A 249 8.01 -17.33 -19.54
C LEU A 249 7.73 -18.80 -19.89
N ASP A 250 6.47 -19.20 -20.06
CA ASP A 250 6.09 -20.56 -20.46
C ASP A 250 5.64 -20.58 -21.93
N ASP A 251 4.43 -21.06 -22.22
CA ASP A 251 3.93 -21.28 -23.59
C ASP A 251 3.86 -20.02 -24.45
N LEU A 252 3.73 -18.85 -23.82
CA LEU A 252 3.65 -17.56 -24.51
C LEU A 252 5.03 -16.95 -24.77
N PHE A 253 6.13 -17.62 -24.41
CA PHE A 253 7.46 -17.04 -24.48
C PHE A 253 7.92 -16.73 -25.90
N GLU A 254 8.50 -15.53 -26.05
CA GLU A 254 9.23 -15.12 -27.23
C GLU A 254 10.60 -14.55 -26.82
N PRO A 255 11.70 -14.84 -27.55
CA PRO A 255 13.03 -14.30 -27.24
C PRO A 255 13.08 -12.78 -27.12
N ARG A 256 12.20 -12.06 -27.86
CA ARG A 256 12.09 -10.61 -27.77
C ARG A 256 11.70 -10.11 -26.36
N PHE A 257 11.02 -10.91 -25.55
CA PHE A 257 10.67 -10.53 -24.17
C PHE A 257 11.91 -10.50 -23.26
N ALA A 258 12.85 -11.43 -23.46
CA ALA A 258 14.14 -11.37 -22.78
C ALA A 258 14.92 -10.11 -23.19
N ALA A 259 14.91 -9.75 -24.48
CA ALA A 259 15.53 -8.51 -24.95
C ALA A 259 14.85 -7.26 -24.38
N MET A 260 13.51 -7.24 -24.29
CA MET A 260 12.76 -6.16 -23.65
C MET A 260 13.16 -5.98 -22.19
N VAL A 261 13.23 -7.07 -21.41
CA VAL A 261 13.64 -7.01 -19.99
C VAL A 261 15.11 -6.59 -19.84
N ALA A 262 16.00 -7.08 -20.70
CA ALA A 262 17.38 -6.62 -20.72
C ALA A 262 17.49 -5.11 -20.97
N ALA A 263 16.64 -4.52 -21.81
CA ALA A 263 16.66 -3.09 -22.10
C ALA A 263 15.95 -2.20 -21.05
N ALA A 264 15.09 -2.79 -20.20
CA ALA A 264 14.17 -2.05 -19.33
C ALA A 264 14.82 -1.43 -18.08
N ARG A 265 15.68 -0.43 -18.27
CA ARG A 265 16.38 0.29 -17.18
C ARG A 265 15.71 1.61 -16.83
N MET A 266 15.94 2.09 -15.62
CA MET A 266 15.55 3.46 -15.28
C MET A 266 16.42 4.47 -16.06
N PRO A 267 15.87 5.64 -16.45
CA PRO A 267 16.65 6.68 -17.11
C PRO A 267 17.85 7.09 -16.26
N GLY A 268 19.04 7.15 -16.88
CA GLY A 268 20.28 7.53 -16.18
C GLY A 268 20.78 6.52 -15.14
N SER A 269 20.28 5.28 -15.14
CA SER A 269 20.78 4.24 -14.23
C SER A 269 22.30 4.06 -14.35
N PRO A 270 23.05 4.13 -13.23
CA PRO A 270 24.47 3.81 -13.25
C PRO A 270 24.68 2.31 -13.49
N GLU A 271 25.89 1.91 -13.83
CA GLU A 271 26.25 0.50 -13.99
C GLU A 271 26.00 -0.30 -12.71
N ARG A 272 26.27 0.31 -11.55
CA ARG A 272 25.96 -0.23 -10.22
C ARG A 272 24.93 0.68 -9.55
N PRO A 273 23.65 0.28 -9.45
CA PRO A 273 22.62 1.09 -8.82
C PRO A 273 22.84 1.23 -7.32
N GLU A 274 22.54 2.42 -6.79
CA GLU A 274 22.53 2.69 -5.35
C GLU A 274 21.47 1.83 -4.66
N PRO A 275 21.76 1.21 -3.50
CA PRO A 275 20.76 0.48 -2.74
C PRO A 275 19.49 1.33 -2.53
N GLU A 276 18.34 0.67 -2.53
CA GLU A 276 17.03 1.30 -2.23
C GLU A 276 16.52 2.28 -3.29
N SER A 277 17.29 2.57 -4.35
CA SER A 277 16.83 3.37 -5.50
C SER A 277 15.88 2.62 -6.42
N ASP A 278 15.10 3.35 -7.22
CA ASP A 278 14.28 2.79 -8.30
C ASP A 278 15.11 1.94 -9.27
N ALA A 279 16.29 2.43 -9.65
CA ALA A 279 17.22 1.71 -10.52
C ALA A 279 17.62 0.35 -9.91
N TYR A 280 17.87 0.30 -8.61
CA TYR A 280 18.20 -0.94 -7.92
C TYR A 280 17.05 -1.95 -7.96
N TYR A 281 15.82 -1.53 -7.69
CA TYR A 281 14.68 -2.45 -7.67
C TYR A 281 14.26 -2.91 -9.07
N VAL A 282 14.44 -2.08 -10.09
CA VAL A 282 14.25 -2.46 -11.50
C VAL A 282 15.33 -3.45 -11.92
N ASP A 283 16.61 -3.15 -11.70
CA ASP A 283 17.71 -4.04 -12.09
C ASP A 283 17.69 -5.36 -11.30
N MET A 284 17.29 -5.33 -10.03
CA MET A 284 17.07 -6.55 -9.25
C MET A 284 15.92 -7.41 -9.82
N MET A 285 14.89 -6.78 -10.38
CA MET A 285 13.79 -7.49 -11.05
C MET A 285 14.23 -8.09 -12.38
N ARG A 286 15.04 -7.37 -13.17
CA ARG A 286 15.68 -7.89 -14.39
C ARG A 286 16.53 -9.12 -14.07
N ALA A 287 17.35 -9.03 -13.03
CA ALA A 287 18.15 -10.16 -12.55
C ALA A 287 17.29 -11.36 -12.14
N TRP A 288 16.17 -11.13 -11.46
CA TRP A 288 15.24 -12.19 -11.08
C TRP A 288 14.57 -12.82 -12.31
N TYR A 289 14.12 -12.01 -13.27
CA TYR A 289 13.57 -12.51 -14.54
C TYR A 289 14.55 -13.47 -15.23
N PHE A 290 15.83 -13.12 -15.34
CA PHE A 290 16.80 -14.01 -15.99
C PHE A 290 17.11 -15.27 -15.18
N ALA A 291 17.11 -15.20 -13.85
CA ALA A 291 17.22 -16.39 -13.01
C ALA A 291 16.02 -17.35 -13.20
N GLU A 292 14.82 -16.80 -13.40
CA GLU A 292 13.61 -17.56 -13.71
C GLU A 292 13.66 -18.15 -15.14
N ALA A 293 14.08 -17.34 -16.11
CA ALA A 293 14.21 -17.73 -17.51
C ALA A 293 15.26 -18.83 -17.70
N LEU A 294 16.32 -18.90 -16.89
CA LEU A 294 17.27 -20.01 -16.90
C LEU A 294 16.61 -21.36 -16.53
N VAL A 295 15.53 -21.35 -15.75
CA VAL A 295 14.75 -22.56 -15.43
C VAL A 295 13.79 -22.89 -16.56
N ARG A 296 13.04 -21.90 -17.04
CA ARG A 296 11.88 -22.12 -17.93
C ARG A 296 12.24 -22.10 -19.41
N GLN A 297 13.22 -21.29 -19.79
CA GLN A 297 13.64 -21.00 -21.17
C GLN A 297 15.17 -21.01 -21.31
N PRO A 298 15.85 -22.10 -20.91
CA PRO A 298 17.31 -22.12 -20.75
C PRO A 298 18.08 -21.78 -22.03
N MET A 299 17.60 -22.23 -23.20
CA MET A 299 18.25 -21.95 -24.49
C MET A 299 18.28 -20.45 -24.81
N ALA A 300 17.21 -19.73 -24.49
CA ALA A 300 17.13 -18.29 -24.73
C ALA A 300 17.81 -17.47 -23.61
N ALA A 301 17.81 -17.97 -22.38
CA ALA A 301 18.31 -17.24 -21.22
C ALA A 301 19.84 -17.35 -21.03
N TRP A 302 20.46 -18.48 -21.37
CA TRP A 302 21.91 -18.71 -21.17
C TRP A 302 22.79 -17.61 -21.78
N PRO A 303 22.57 -17.17 -23.04
CA PRO A 303 23.37 -16.11 -23.65
C PRO A 303 23.45 -14.80 -22.84
N TYR A 304 22.43 -14.48 -22.03
CA TYR A 304 22.40 -13.25 -21.22
C TYR A 304 23.31 -13.31 -20.00
N VAL A 305 23.65 -14.49 -19.52
CA VAL A 305 24.53 -14.66 -18.34
C VAL A 305 25.94 -15.14 -18.71
N GLU A 306 26.09 -15.83 -19.84
CA GLU A 306 27.37 -16.35 -20.33
C GLU A 306 28.20 -15.32 -21.08
N ARG A 307 27.59 -14.51 -21.96
CA ARG A 307 28.33 -13.56 -22.80
C ARG A 307 28.87 -12.41 -21.95
N ARG A 308 30.12 -12.04 -22.23
CA ARG A 308 30.88 -10.97 -21.59
C ARG A 308 31.38 -9.99 -22.66
N ASP A 309 31.89 -8.84 -22.21
CA ASP A 309 32.50 -7.81 -23.05
C ASP A 309 31.54 -7.25 -24.10
N GLU A 310 32.01 -6.95 -25.31
CA GLU A 310 31.23 -6.30 -26.39
C GLU A 310 30.02 -7.13 -26.87
N CYS A 311 29.99 -8.42 -26.55
CA CYS A 311 28.89 -9.33 -26.86
C CYS A 311 27.87 -9.49 -25.72
N ALA A 312 28.05 -8.79 -24.60
CA ALA A 312 27.16 -8.87 -23.44
C ALA A 312 25.75 -8.40 -23.80
N LEU A 313 24.76 -9.19 -23.39
CA LEU A 313 23.33 -8.87 -23.60
C LEU A 313 22.68 -8.28 -22.33
N LEU A 314 23.44 -8.20 -21.25
CA LEU A 314 22.98 -7.75 -19.94
C LEU A 314 24.13 -7.02 -19.24
N ASP A 315 23.83 -5.92 -18.56
CA ASP A 315 24.85 -5.19 -17.79
C ASP A 315 25.44 -6.05 -16.68
N GLU A 316 26.71 -5.79 -16.35
CA GLU A 316 27.52 -6.67 -15.51
C GLU A 316 26.92 -6.85 -14.12
N TRP A 317 26.38 -5.78 -13.53
CA TRP A 317 25.75 -5.85 -12.22
C TRP A 317 24.52 -6.76 -12.23
N THR A 318 23.62 -6.55 -13.18
CA THR A 318 22.39 -7.35 -13.32
C THR A 318 22.71 -8.81 -13.67
N ARG A 319 23.71 -9.03 -14.54
CA ARG A 319 24.23 -10.36 -14.90
C ARG A 319 24.71 -11.15 -13.68
N ARG A 320 25.58 -10.54 -12.86
CA ARG A 320 26.08 -11.15 -11.62
C ARG A 320 24.96 -11.44 -10.62
N LYS A 321 23.96 -10.55 -10.53
CA LYS A 321 22.78 -10.76 -9.67
C LYS A 321 21.88 -11.89 -10.19
N ALA A 322 21.71 -12.03 -11.49
CA ALA A 322 20.98 -13.14 -12.10
C ALA A 322 21.68 -14.47 -11.78
N ILE A 323 23.01 -14.54 -11.97
CA ILE A 323 23.84 -15.71 -11.61
C ILE A 323 23.68 -16.06 -10.11
N GLN A 324 23.79 -15.05 -9.24
CA GLN A 324 23.62 -15.24 -7.80
C GLN A 324 22.25 -15.86 -7.48
N LYS A 325 21.16 -15.26 -7.98
CA LYS A 325 19.78 -15.76 -7.75
C LYS A 325 19.57 -17.16 -8.31
N ALA A 326 20.10 -17.45 -9.50
CA ALA A 326 20.04 -18.78 -10.10
C ALA A 326 20.77 -19.83 -9.25
N CYS A 327 21.90 -19.47 -8.65
CA CYS A 327 22.64 -20.36 -7.73
C CYS A 327 21.90 -20.64 -6.43
N GLU A 328 21.15 -19.66 -5.91
CA GLU A 328 20.29 -19.78 -4.71
C GLU A 328 19.01 -20.60 -4.98
N SER A 329 18.58 -20.70 -6.25
CA SER A 329 17.39 -21.45 -6.64
C SER A 329 17.58 -22.96 -6.48
N ARG A 330 16.57 -23.65 -5.94
CA ARG A 330 16.52 -25.12 -5.89
C ARG A 330 16.16 -25.77 -7.23
N ARG A 331 15.75 -25.00 -8.23
CA ARG A 331 15.29 -25.50 -9.55
C ARG A 331 16.39 -25.56 -10.61
N ILE A 332 17.56 -25.00 -10.33
CA ILE A 332 18.73 -25.08 -11.22
C ILE A 332 19.58 -26.29 -10.77
N SER A 333 20.02 -27.12 -11.73
CA SER A 333 20.84 -28.31 -11.44
C SER A 333 22.21 -27.95 -10.86
N VAL A 334 22.88 -28.92 -10.22
CA VAL A 334 24.21 -28.71 -9.63
C VAL A 334 25.22 -28.33 -10.72
N GLU A 335 25.20 -29.01 -11.85
CA GLU A 335 26.10 -28.78 -12.99
C GLU A 335 25.89 -27.40 -13.60
N ALA A 336 24.62 -26.98 -13.74
CA ALA A 336 24.30 -25.64 -14.22
C ALA A 336 24.79 -24.55 -13.24
N LYS A 337 24.71 -24.79 -11.92
CA LYS A 337 25.26 -23.86 -10.91
C LYS A 337 26.78 -23.77 -10.98
N GLU A 338 27.47 -24.87 -11.19
CA GLU A 338 28.93 -24.89 -11.36
C GLU A 338 29.35 -24.08 -12.59
N ARG A 339 28.66 -24.27 -13.72
CA ARG A 339 28.87 -23.45 -14.91
C ARG A 339 28.53 -21.97 -14.68
N LEU A 340 27.43 -21.65 -14.00
CA LEU A 340 27.09 -20.26 -13.67
C LEU A 340 28.17 -19.58 -12.81
N ARG A 341 28.76 -20.31 -11.86
CA ARG A 341 29.83 -19.79 -10.99
C ARG A 341 31.11 -19.47 -11.75
N SER A 342 31.42 -20.15 -12.85
CA SER A 342 32.60 -19.84 -13.66
C SER A 342 32.48 -18.53 -14.44
N PHE A 343 31.28 -17.97 -14.55
CA PHE A 343 31.01 -16.69 -15.21
C PHE A 343 30.90 -15.50 -14.25
N ARG A 344 31.01 -15.74 -12.93
CA ARG A 344 30.78 -14.74 -11.89
C ARG A 344 31.89 -13.72 -11.74
#